data_AF-A0A5B2ZBV1-F1
#
_entry.id   AF-A0A5B2ZBV1-F1
#
_cell.length_a   1.000
_cell.length_b   1.000
_cell.length_c   1.000
_cell.angle_alpha   90.00
_cell.angle_beta   90.00
_cell.angle_gamma   90.00
#
_symmetry.space_group_name_H-M   'P 1'
#
loop_
_entity.id
_entity.type
_entity.pdbx_description
1 polymer ?
#
loop_
_entity_poly.entity_id
_entity_poly.type
_entity_poly.pdbx_seq_one_letter_code
_entity_poly.pdbx_strand_id
1 'polypeptide(L)' 'MTFLKFILGVGLLVYAYRAYVTGEVRAGRSGLRLYTPTRKDNPIAFHFFVCLYLFCGFALLIWGVLVLAGVAEPMRLN' A
#
# COMPACT_ATOMS: atom_id res chain seq x y z
N MET A 1 5.06 -10.87 14.27
CA MET A 1 4.78 -9.55 13.63
C MET A 1 5.44 -9.37 12.27
N THR A 2 6.59 -9.95 11.98
CA THR A 2 7.27 -9.83 10.67
C THR A 2 6.48 -10.40 9.50
N PHE A 3 5.89 -11.58 9.68
CA PHE A 3 5.09 -12.25 8.65
C PHE A 3 3.85 -11.42 8.24
N LEU A 4 3.23 -10.73 9.21
CA LEU A 4 2.12 -9.81 8.95
C LEU A 4 2.54 -8.65 8.05
N LYS A 5 3.73 -8.05 8.27
CA LYS A 5 4.26 -6.95 7.44
C LYS A 5 4.48 -7.41 6.00
N PHE A 6 5.03 -8.61 5.82
CA PHE A 6 5.21 -9.20 4.50
C PHE A 6 3.87 -9.39 3.78
N ILE A 7 2.88 -10.01 4.45
CA ILE A 7 1.53 -10.20 3.90
C ILE A 7 0.86 -8.85 3.57
N LEU A 8 0.98 -7.85 4.44
CA LEU A 8 0.45 -6.51 4.21
C LEU A 8 1.14 -5.84 3.01
N GLY A 9 2.46 -5.98 2.87
CA GLY A 9 3.21 -5.47 1.73
C GLY A 9 2.73 -6.09 0.42
N VAL A 10 2.59 -7.41 0.37
CA VAL A 10 2.02 -8.13 -0.80
C VAL A 10 0.59 -7.65 -1.08
N GLY A 11 -0.26 -7.53 -0.06
CA GLY A 11 -1.63 -7.07 -0.20
C GLY A 11 -1.73 -5.65 -0.77
N LEU A 12 -0.86 -4.74 -0.32
CA LEU A 12 -0.76 -3.37 -0.85
C LEU A 12 -0.33 -3.34 -2.31
N LEU A 13 0.65 -4.15 -2.71
CA LEU A 13 1.08 -4.25 -4.11
C LEU A 13 -0.02 -4.81 -5.02
N VAL A 14 -0.70 -5.88 -4.58
CA VAL A 14 -1.86 -6.44 -5.30
C VAL A 14 -2.97 -5.40 -5.41
N TYR A 15 -3.24 -4.67 -4.34
CA TYR A 15 -4.24 -3.61 -4.34
C TYR A 15 -3.89 -2.46 -5.29
N ALA A 16 -2.64 -1.99 -5.27
CA ALA A 16 -2.16 -0.95 -6.18
C ALA A 16 -2.24 -1.37 -7.64
N TYR A 17 -1.88 -2.62 -7.94
CA TYR A 17 -2.03 -3.20 -9.28
C TYR A 17 -3.50 -3.23 -9.72
N ARG A 18 -4.40 -3.72 -8.86
CA ARG A 18 -5.84 -3.74 -9.16
C ARG A 18 -6.41 -2.33 -9.35
N ALA A 19 -6.01 -1.37 -8.52
CA ALA A 19 -6.42 0.03 -8.66
C ALA A 19 -5.93 0.63 -9.98
N TYR A 20 -4.70 0.31 -10.38
CA TYR A 20 -4.15 0.72 -11.67
C TYR A 20 -4.91 0.12 -12.87
N VAL A 21 -5.29 -1.15 -12.81
CA VAL A 21 -6.06 -1.81 -13.89
C VAL A 21 -7.48 -1.28 -13.97
N THR A 22 -8.16 -1.14 -12.83
CA THR A 22 -9.57 -0.69 -12.77
C THR A 22 -9.72 0.81 -12.98
N GLY A 23 -8.68 1.60 -12.75
CA GLY A 23 -8.72 3.06 -12.85
C GLY A 23 -9.39 3.74 -11.66
N GLU A 24 -9.63 3.01 -10.57
CA GLU A 24 -10.24 3.52 -9.34
C GLU A 24 -9.40 3.12 -8.13
N VAL A 25 -9.16 4.06 -7.21
CA VAL A 25 -8.42 3.78 -5.98
C VAL A 25 -9.23 4.23 -4.77
N ARG A 26 -9.43 3.35 -3.79
CA ARG A 26 -10.15 3.68 -2.55
C ARG A 26 -9.15 4.20 -1.54
N ALA A 27 -9.07 5.52 -1.44
CA ALA A 27 -8.10 6.27 -0.66
C ALA A 27 -8.54 6.51 0.80
N GLY A 28 -9.41 5.65 1.34
CA GLY A 28 -9.94 5.76 2.71
C GLY A 28 -11.26 6.54 2.80
N ARG A 29 -11.57 7.11 3.96
CA ARG A 29 -12.78 7.92 4.19
C ARG A 29 -12.43 9.41 4.15
N SER A 30 -13.26 10.19 3.46
CA SER A 30 -13.34 11.64 3.60
C SER A 30 -14.67 11.97 4.28
N GLY A 31 -14.62 12.30 5.57
CA GLY A 31 -15.81 12.44 6.41
C GLY A 31 -16.62 11.14 6.49
N LEU A 32 -17.89 11.19 6.04
CA LEU A 32 -18.80 10.04 6.05
C LEU A 32 -18.76 9.20 4.76
N ARG A 33 -18.07 9.65 3.70
CA ARG A 33 -18.01 8.94 2.40
C ARG A 33 -16.63 8.33 2.16
N LEU A 34 -16.62 7.20 1.46
CA LEU A 34 -15.36 6.64 0.94
C LEU A 34 -14.82 7.61 -0.12
N TYR A 35 -13.57 8.02 0.02
CA TYR A 35 -12.89 8.82 -0.99
C TYR A 35 -12.29 7.89 -2.04
N THR A 36 -12.81 7.96 -3.26
CA THR A 36 -12.43 7.05 -4.35
C THR A 36 -12.02 7.85 -5.58
N PRO A 37 -10.81 8.43 -5.64
CA PRO A 37 -10.34 9.11 -6.84
C PRO A 37 -10.23 8.12 -8.00
N THR A 38 -10.70 8.55 -9.17
CA THR A 38 -10.61 7.80 -10.42
C THR A 38 -9.58 8.44 -11.34
N ARG A 39 -9.02 7.66 -12.26
CA ARG A 39 -8.06 8.18 -13.27
C ARG A 39 -8.68 9.27 -14.14
N LYS A 40 -10.00 9.25 -14.34
CA LYS A 40 -10.71 10.21 -15.21
C LYS A 40 -11.07 11.50 -14.48
N ASP A 41 -11.58 11.41 -13.25
CA ASP A 41 -12.09 12.58 -12.53
C ASP A 41 -10.97 13.37 -11.84
N ASN A 42 -9.98 12.67 -11.28
CA ASN A 42 -8.84 13.29 -10.62
C ASN A 42 -7.56 12.45 -10.83
N PRO A 43 -6.90 12.60 -12.00
CA PRO A 43 -5.74 11.79 -12.36
C PRO A 43 -4.58 11.98 -11.39
N ILE A 44 -4.39 13.19 -10.85
CA ILE A 44 -3.29 13.50 -9.93
C ILE A 44 -3.50 12.74 -8.62
N ALA A 45 -4.68 12.86 -8.00
CA ALA A 45 -4.98 12.15 -6.76
C ALA A 45 -4.91 10.64 -6.97
N PHE A 46 -5.44 10.12 -8.09
CA PHE A 46 -5.37 8.71 -8.42
C PHE A 46 -3.92 8.21 -8.45
N HIS A 47 -3.03 8.84 -9.23
CA HIS A 47 -1.63 8.42 -9.31
C HIS A 47 -0.89 8.60 -7.99
N PHE A 48 -1.20 9.65 -7.22
CA PHE A 48 -0.63 9.85 -5.90
C PHE A 48 -0.90 8.67 -4.96
N PHE A 49 -2.17 8.23 -4.84
CA PHE A 49 -2.51 7.10 -3.98
C PHE A 49 -1.99 5.76 -4.50
N VAL A 50 -2.00 5.55 -5.82
CA VAL A 50 -1.40 4.34 -6.41
C VAL A 50 0.10 4.27 -6.13
N CYS A 51 0.84 5.37 -6.33
CA CYS A 51 2.25 5.45 -6.01
C CYS A 51 2.50 5.25 -4.51
N LEU A 52 1.72 5.88 -3.64
CA LEU A 52 1.81 5.71 -2.20
C LEU A 52 1.66 4.23 -1.81
N TYR A 53 0.66 3.53 -2.35
CA TYR A 53 0.45 2.11 -2.05
C TYR A 53 1.55 1.22 -2.61
N LEU A 54 2.12 1.54 -3.78
CA LEU A 54 3.30 0.85 -4.30
C LEU A 54 4.50 1.02 -3.37
N PHE A 55 4.85 2.25 -3.01
CA PHE A 55 6.01 2.52 -2.16
C PHE A 55 5.86 1.91 -0.77
N CYS A 56 4.69 2.06 -0.14
CA CYS A 56 4.41 1.42 1.15
C CYS A 56 4.46 -0.11 1.04
N GLY A 57 3.91 -0.67 -0.03
CA GLY A 57 3.95 -2.11 -0.28
C GLY A 57 5.38 -2.64 -0.38
N PHE A 58 6.23 -2.00 -1.19
CA PHE A 58 7.65 -2.34 -1.30
C PHE A 58 8.41 -2.15 0.01
N ALA A 59 8.20 -1.03 0.71
CA ALA A 59 8.87 -0.78 1.99
C ALA A 59 8.56 -1.88 3.01
N LEU A 60 7.30 -2.29 3.13
CA LEU A 60 6.89 -3.37 4.02
C LEU A 60 7.45 -4.73 3.60
N LEU A 61 7.49 -5.01 2.29
CA LEU A 61 8.00 -6.26 1.76
C LEU A 61 9.52 -6.38 1.94
N ILE A 62 10.27 -5.33 1.59
CA ILE A 62 11.72 -5.24 1.81
C ILE A 62 12.03 -5.39 3.30
N TRP A 63 11.34 -4.66 4.17
CA TRP A 63 11.56 -4.79 5.61
C TRP A 63 11.24 -6.20 6.12
N GLY A 64 10.14 -6.79 5.64
CA GLY A 64 9.79 -8.18 5.96
C GLY A 64 10.89 -9.16 5.57
N VAL A 65 11.45 -9.03 4.37
CA VAL A 65 12.57 -9.85 3.89
C VAL A 65 13.83 -9.63 4.71
N LEU A 66 14.20 -8.38 5.03
CA LEU A 66 15.39 -8.08 5.82
C LEU A 66 15.31 -8.68 7.23
N VAL A 67 14.14 -8.65 7.85
CA VAL A 67 13.95 -9.28 9.16
C VAL A 67 13.97 -10.81 9.05
N LEU A 68 13.37 -11.40 8.00
CA LEU A 68 13.45 -12.85 7.77
C LEU A 68 14.88 -13.33 7.48
N ALA A 69 15.70 -12.49 6.85
CA ALA A 69 17.12 -12.76 6.61
C ALA A 69 18.01 -12.50 7.85
N GLY A 70 17.44 -12.02 8.96
CA GLY A 70 18.20 -11.69 10.17
C GLY A 70 19.05 -10.42 10.07
N VAL A 71 18.83 -9.58 9.05
CA VAL A 71 19.58 -8.35 8.80
C VAL A 71 18.97 -7.15 9.52
N ALA A 72 17.65 -7.18 9.78
CA ALA A 72 16.94 -6.10 10.45
C ALA A 72 16.20 -6.60 11.69
N GLU A 73 16.06 -5.73 12.69
CA GLU A 73 15.27 -6.04 13.88
C GLU A 73 13.76 -5.96 13.59
N PRO A 74 12.95 -6.83 14.21
CA PRO A 74 11.50 -6.73 14.11
C PRO A 74 11.03 -5.43 14.76
N MET A 75 10.63 -4.47 13.92
CA MET A 75 10.07 -3.19 14.35
C MET A 75 8.98 -3.41 15.41
N ARG A 76 9.26 -2.94 16.64
CA ARG A 76 8.35 -2.99 17.79
C ARG A 76 7.29 -1.91 17.61
N LEU A 77 6.03 -2.33 17.57
CA LEU A 77 4.91 -1.43 17.79
C LEU A 77 4.75 -1.36 19.31
N ASN A 78 5.22 -0.27 19.91
CA ASN A 78 4.93 0.04 21.32
C ASN A 78 3.47 0.43 21.47
#